data_AF-A0A8X6RMA9-F1
#
_entry.id   AF-A0A8X6RMA9-F1
#
_cell.length_a   1.000
_cell.length_b   1.000
_cell.length_c   1.000
_cell.angle_alpha   90.00
_cell.angle_beta   90.00
_cell.angle_gamma   90.00
#
_symmetry.space_group_name_H-M   'P 1'
#
loop_
_entity.id
_entity.type
_entity.pdbx_description
1 polymer ?
#
loop_
_entity_poly.entity_id
_entity_poly.type
_entity_poly.pdbx_seq_one_letter_code
_entity_poly.pdbx_strand_id
1 'polypeptide(L)'
;MAFLGKGKKQDMLQLAEELGINATLNMTVPSIKIAITNSEGYEEEFVKNLYETIIANGKRLEELERAEKMRLEELERAEKKMRLEELVKEQALKEKELQLKFDLERFKIEFGFRIQVKSGGLSAKICPTPEKSDSTWKDFTFEITNYLDEWLIGLEINTFQDLKDLMVVDQLKKRANASMKDHFLDNWANLKSATQIAELFDNYEDVRKVNSNPMDRWGRNDKILTYSGIKEKENRFGKTSPD
;
A
#
# COMPACT_ATOMS: atom_id res chain seq x y z
N MET A 1 43.36 35.82 33.63
CA MET A 1 43.94 34.54 33.09
C MET A 1 43.01 33.31 33.02
N ALA A 2 42.07 33.09 33.95
CA ALA A 2 41.27 31.85 33.99
C ALA A 2 40.35 31.63 32.76
N PHE A 3 39.91 32.70 32.09
CA PHE A 3 38.94 32.63 30.99
C PHE A 3 39.51 32.01 29.71
N LEU A 4 40.82 32.14 29.45
CA LEU A 4 41.48 31.46 28.35
C LEU A 4 41.45 29.92 28.52
N GLY A 5 41.05 29.36 29.66
CA GLY A 5 40.88 27.92 29.81
C GLY A 5 39.59 27.34 29.21
N LYS A 6 38.65 28.19 28.75
CA LYS A 6 37.28 27.76 28.40
C LYS A 6 37.12 27.18 26.98
N GLY A 7 38.04 27.48 26.06
CA GLY A 7 37.94 27.11 24.64
C GLY A 7 38.99 26.10 24.18
N LYS A 8 38.89 25.68 22.92
CA LYS A 8 39.86 24.81 22.24
C LYS A 8 41.12 25.61 21.88
N LYS A 9 42.21 24.89 21.56
CA LYS A 9 43.45 25.51 21.05
C LYS A 9 43.21 26.35 19.78
N GLN A 10 42.30 25.91 18.91
CA GLN A 10 41.91 26.63 17.70
C GLN A 10 41.28 27.99 18.02
N ASP A 11 40.37 28.05 19.00
CA ASP A 11 39.74 29.31 19.43
C ASP A 11 40.78 30.33 19.93
N MET A 12 41.86 29.87 20.58
CA MET A 12 42.96 30.75 21.02
C MET A 12 43.85 31.22 19.88
N LEU A 13 44.05 30.39 18.86
CA LEU A 13 44.81 30.76 17.67
C LEU A 13 44.04 31.81 16.88
N GLN A 14 42.72 31.64 16.74
CA GLN A 14 41.83 32.62 16.13
C GLN A 14 41.80 33.94 16.93
N LEU A 15 41.78 33.86 18.26
CA LEU A 15 41.91 35.06 19.10
C LEU A 15 43.25 35.77 18.91
N ALA A 16 44.36 35.03 18.84
CA ALA A 16 45.68 35.61 18.59
C ALA A 16 45.76 36.27 17.20
N GLU A 17 45.16 35.65 16.19
CA GLU A 17 45.06 36.19 14.83
C GLU A 17 44.24 37.50 14.80
N GLU A 18 43.09 37.56 15.47
CA GLU A 18 42.26 38.78 15.58
C GLU A 18 42.96 39.90 16.38
N LEU A 19 43.88 39.56 17.28
CA LEU A 19 44.74 40.50 18.01
C LEU A 19 46.02 40.87 17.22
N GLY A 20 46.20 40.36 16.00
CA GLY A 20 47.39 40.61 15.17
C GLY A 20 48.66 39.92 15.67
N ILE A 21 48.54 38.94 16.57
CA ILE A 21 49.63 38.15 17.12
C ILE A 21 49.85 36.95 16.20
N ASN A 22 51.07 36.82 15.66
CA ASN A 22 51.43 35.69 14.81
C ASN A 22 51.64 34.41 15.64
N ALA A 23 50.53 33.77 16.02
CA ALA A 23 50.52 32.51 16.73
C ALA A 23 50.35 31.35 15.74
N THR A 24 51.29 30.41 15.74
CA THR A 24 51.26 29.26 14.83
C THR A 24 50.73 28.00 15.50
N LEU A 25 50.16 27.07 14.71
CA LEU A 25 49.61 25.78 15.17
C LEU A 25 50.61 24.93 15.98
N ASN A 26 51.91 25.13 15.76
CA ASN A 26 52.99 24.42 16.43
C ASN A 26 53.27 24.93 17.86
N MET A 27 52.80 26.13 18.20
CA MET A 27 52.99 26.70 19.53
C MET A 27 52.18 25.92 20.57
N THR A 28 52.72 25.80 21.78
CA THR A 28 52.01 25.16 22.88
C THR A 28 50.94 26.10 23.43
N VAL A 29 49.84 25.54 23.95
CA VAL A 29 48.74 26.32 24.56
C VAL A 29 49.26 27.32 25.63
N PRO A 30 50.20 26.96 26.52
CA PRO A 30 50.81 27.92 27.44
C PRO A 30 51.55 29.06 26.73
N SER A 31 52.33 28.78 25.68
CA SER A 31 53.06 29.80 24.92
C SER A 31 52.13 30.80 24.25
N ILE A 32 50.99 30.34 23.72
CA ILE A 32 49.97 31.19 23.09
C ILE A 32 49.31 32.10 24.13
N LYS A 33 48.96 31.54 25.31
CA LYS A 33 48.38 32.33 26.41
C LYS A 33 49.30 33.46 26.84
N ILE A 34 50.59 33.17 27.00
CA ILE A 34 51.61 34.15 27.39
C ILE A 34 51.74 35.26 26.34
N ALA A 35 51.77 34.90 25.05
CA ALA A 35 51.86 35.87 23.96
C ALA A 35 50.64 36.83 23.92
N ILE A 36 49.44 36.32 24.19
CA ILE A 36 48.21 37.13 24.26
C ILE A 36 48.22 38.07 25.47
N THR A 37 48.68 37.61 26.65
CA THR A 37 48.72 38.47 27.85
C THR A 37 49.83 39.52 27.82
N ASN A 38 50.89 39.30 27.04
CA ASN A 38 52.04 40.20 26.94
C ASN A 38 51.96 41.15 25.73
N SER A 39 50.87 41.13 24.95
CA SER A 39 50.73 42.00 23.78
C SER A 39 50.57 43.47 24.19
N GLU A 40 51.18 44.39 23.45
CA GLU A 40 50.97 45.83 23.63
C GLU A 40 49.50 46.17 23.41
N GLY A 41 48.85 46.76 24.42
CA GLY A 41 47.41 47.10 24.37
C GLY A 41 46.45 46.01 24.87
N TYR A 42 46.93 45.03 25.64
CA TYR A 42 46.06 44.03 26.27
C TYR A 42 45.03 44.66 27.23
N GLU A 43 43.74 44.53 26.90
CA GLU A 43 42.62 44.88 27.78
C GLU A 43 41.81 43.63 28.11
N GLU A 44 41.79 43.24 29.40
CA GLU A 44 41.27 41.93 29.83
C GLU A 44 39.79 41.74 29.48
N GLU A 45 38.95 42.77 29.62
CA GLU A 45 37.52 42.68 29.30
C GLU A 45 37.28 42.59 27.80
N PHE A 46 38.01 43.38 26.99
CA PHE A 46 37.92 43.33 25.54
C PHE A 46 38.32 41.95 25.01
N VAL A 47 39.49 41.45 25.43
CA VAL A 47 40.01 40.14 25.01
C VAL A 47 39.10 39.01 25.49
N LYS A 48 38.53 39.11 26.69
CA LYS A 48 37.57 38.14 27.21
C LYS A 48 36.27 38.12 26.40
N ASN A 49 35.69 39.28 26.09
CA ASN A 49 34.46 39.38 25.29
C ASN A 49 34.68 38.88 23.85
N LEU A 50 35.84 39.20 23.26
CA LEU A 50 36.24 38.71 21.96
C LEU A 50 36.37 37.18 21.96
N TYR A 51 37.08 36.63 22.94
CA TYR A 51 37.26 35.18 23.08
C TYR A 51 35.94 34.43 23.33
N GLU A 52 35.07 34.98 24.17
CA GLU A 52 33.74 34.41 24.42
C GLU A 52 32.87 34.43 23.16
N THR A 53 33.00 35.47 22.32
CA THR A 53 32.33 35.56 21.01
C THR A 53 32.86 34.52 20.01
N ILE A 54 34.17 34.31 19.93
CA ILE A 54 34.79 33.28 19.07
C ILE A 54 34.30 31.89 19.47
N ILE A 55 34.29 31.57 20.78
CA ILE A 55 33.79 30.28 21.29
C ILE A 55 32.30 30.12 20.97
N ALA A 56 31.50 31.17 21.15
CA ALA A 56 30.06 31.11 20.86
C ALA A 56 29.79 30.90 19.36
N ASN A 57 30.55 31.57 18.49
CA ASN A 57 30.45 31.41 17.03
C ASN A 57 30.87 30.00 16.59
N GLY A 58 31.93 29.44 17.18
CA GLY A 58 32.33 28.06 16.92
C GLY A 58 31.23 27.06 17.29
N LYS A 59 30.57 27.24 18.45
CA LYS A 59 29.44 26.39 18.86
C LYS A 59 28.23 26.53 17.93
N ARG A 60 27.87 27.77 17.56
CA ARG A 60 26.77 28.04 16.62
C ARG A 60 27.02 27.42 15.25
N LEU A 61 28.26 27.47 14.77
CA LEU A 61 28.63 26.86 13.49
C LEU A 61 28.50 25.33 13.55
N GLU A 62 29.01 24.70 14.61
CA GLU A 62 28.83 23.26 14.80
C GLU A 62 27.34 22.87 14.95
N GLU A 63 26.51 23.70 15.59
CA GLU A 63 25.06 23.49 15.69
C GLU A 63 24.37 23.61 14.34
N LEU A 64 24.74 24.60 13.52
CA LEU A 64 24.23 24.77 12.16
C LEU A 64 24.60 23.58 11.27
N GLU A 65 25.85 23.12 11.30
CA GLU A 65 26.30 21.95 10.55
C GLU A 65 25.53 20.68 10.98
N ARG A 66 25.32 20.49 12.28
CA ARG A 66 24.51 19.37 12.80
C ARG A 66 23.06 19.47 12.35
N ALA A 67 22.48 20.66 12.39
CA ALA A 67 21.10 20.91 11.97
C ALA A 67 20.94 20.72 10.45
N GLU A 68 21.89 21.18 9.65
CA GLU A 68 21.92 20.99 8.20
C GLU A 68 22.05 19.52 7.84
N LYS A 69 22.94 18.79 8.51
CA LYS A 69 23.07 17.34 8.34
C LYS A 69 21.77 16.60 8.67
N MET A 70 21.11 16.97 9.76
CA MET A 70 19.81 16.38 10.13
C MET A 70 18.73 16.68 9.07
N ARG A 71 18.68 17.91 8.55
CA ARG A 71 17.74 18.30 7.48
C ARG A 71 17.99 17.52 6.19
N LEU A 72 19.25 17.33 5.81
CA LEU A 72 19.61 16.58 4.62
C LEU A 72 19.24 15.10 4.76
N GLU A 73 19.50 14.49 5.92
CA GLU A 73 19.06 13.13 6.22
C GLU A 73 17.53 12.99 6.21
N GLU A 74 16.80 13.98 6.72
CA GLU A 74 15.33 14.01 6.69
C GLU A 74 14.79 14.12 5.26
N LEU A 75 15.40 14.98 4.43
CA LEU A 75 15.06 15.12 3.02
C LEU A 75 15.32 13.83 2.25
N GLU A 76 16.46 13.17 2.49
CA GLU A 76 16.80 11.89 1.87
C GLU A 76 15.81 10.78 2.29
N ARG A 77 15.41 10.75 3.57
CA ARG A 77 14.36 9.82 4.05
C ARG A 77 13.02 10.11 3.39
N ALA A 78 12.64 11.38 3.26
CA ALA A 78 11.42 11.79 2.59
C ALA A 78 11.43 11.41 1.10
N GLU A 79 12.54 11.62 0.41
CA GLU A 79 12.69 11.24 -1.00
C GLU A 79 12.62 9.73 -1.19
N LYS A 80 13.32 8.95 -0.36
CA LYS A 80 13.23 7.48 -0.36
C LYS A 80 11.80 7.01 -0.12
N LYS A 81 11.09 7.66 0.80
CA LYS A 81 9.68 7.35 1.10
C LYS A 81 8.78 7.65 -0.09
N MET A 82 8.96 8.80 -0.76
CA MET A 82 8.17 9.15 -1.96
C MET A 82 8.45 8.19 -3.11
N ARG A 83 9.72 7.87 -3.39
CA ARG A 83 10.08 6.88 -4.43
C ARG A 83 9.46 5.51 -4.15
N LEU A 84 9.45 5.09 -2.88
CA LEU A 84 8.81 3.83 -2.49
C LEU A 84 7.29 3.89 -2.68
N GLU A 85 6.66 4.98 -2.28
CA GLU A 85 5.21 5.18 -2.46
C GLU A 85 4.81 5.19 -3.95
N GLU A 86 5.63 5.80 -4.80
CA GLU A 86 5.44 5.81 -6.26
C GLU A 86 5.57 4.40 -6.86
N LEU A 87 6.58 3.63 -6.47
CA LEU A 87 6.73 2.23 -6.88
C LEU A 87 5.54 1.37 -6.43
N VAL A 88 5.04 1.58 -5.22
CA VAL A 88 3.85 0.86 -4.72
C VAL A 88 2.60 1.23 -5.52
N LYS A 89 2.41 2.50 -5.87
CA LYS A 89 1.30 2.93 -6.74
C LYS A 89 1.42 2.32 -8.14
N GLU A 90 2.62 2.29 -8.70
CA GLU A 90 2.88 1.68 -10.01
C GLU A 90 2.62 0.17 -9.99
N GLN A 91 3.06 -0.54 -8.94
CA GLN A 91 2.76 -1.96 -8.75
C GLN A 91 1.25 -2.20 -8.63
N ALA A 92 0.55 -1.41 -7.82
CA ALA A 92 -0.91 -1.53 -7.69
C ALA A 92 -1.64 -1.24 -9.01
N LEU A 93 -1.13 -0.32 -9.84
CA LEU A 93 -1.68 -0.07 -11.17
C LEU A 93 -1.44 -1.25 -12.11
N LYS A 94 -0.23 -1.81 -12.13
CA LYS A 94 0.09 -3.02 -12.92
C LYS A 94 -0.75 -4.22 -12.50
N GLU A 95 -0.98 -4.39 -11.20
CA GLU A 95 -1.89 -5.42 -10.68
C GLU A 95 -3.32 -5.19 -11.14
N LYS A 96 -3.83 -3.95 -11.10
CA LYS A 96 -5.16 -3.62 -11.63
C LYS A 96 -5.26 -3.85 -13.14
N GLU A 97 -4.22 -3.53 -13.90
CA GLU A 97 -4.18 -3.81 -15.35
C GLU A 97 -4.15 -5.31 -15.65
N LEU A 98 -3.35 -6.07 -14.91
CA LEU A 98 -3.34 -7.54 -15.00
C LEU A 98 -4.70 -8.09 -14.63
N GLN A 99 -5.30 -7.60 -13.55
CA GLN A 99 -6.63 -7.98 -13.12
C GLN A 99 -7.67 -7.70 -14.21
N LEU A 100 -7.64 -6.52 -14.83
CA LEU A 100 -8.52 -6.17 -15.94
C LEU A 100 -8.29 -7.09 -17.14
N LYS A 101 -7.05 -7.44 -17.47
CA LYS A 101 -6.72 -8.40 -18.53
C LYS A 101 -7.26 -9.80 -18.21
N PHE A 102 -7.10 -10.26 -16.97
CA PHE A 102 -7.68 -11.53 -16.53
C PHE A 102 -9.20 -11.51 -16.55
N ASP A 103 -9.82 -10.42 -16.11
CA ASP A 103 -11.28 -10.26 -16.12
C ASP A 103 -11.81 -10.20 -17.55
N LEU A 104 -11.09 -9.56 -18.48
CA LEU A 104 -11.42 -9.54 -19.90
C LEU A 104 -11.27 -10.92 -20.54
N GLU A 105 -10.17 -11.64 -20.29
CA GLU A 105 -10.01 -13.02 -20.79
C GLU A 105 -11.05 -13.96 -20.18
N ARG A 106 -11.34 -13.80 -18.89
CA ARG A 106 -12.44 -14.52 -18.24
C ARG A 106 -13.78 -14.18 -18.88
N PHE A 107 -14.04 -12.92 -19.21
CA PHE A 107 -15.27 -12.50 -19.88
C PHE A 107 -15.35 -13.08 -21.30
N LYS A 108 -14.24 -13.09 -22.05
CA LYS A 108 -14.17 -13.76 -23.37
C LYS A 108 -14.45 -15.26 -23.27
N ILE A 109 -13.83 -15.94 -22.29
CA ILE A 109 -14.04 -17.37 -22.05
C ILE A 109 -15.47 -17.63 -21.55
N GLU A 110 -16.01 -16.81 -20.65
CA GLU A 110 -17.37 -16.97 -20.12
C GLU A 110 -18.41 -16.73 -21.22
N PHE A 111 -18.25 -15.67 -22.01
CA PHE A 111 -19.15 -15.36 -23.12
C PHE A 111 -19.05 -16.43 -24.22
N GLY A 112 -17.83 -16.86 -24.57
CA GLY A 112 -17.59 -17.97 -25.50
C GLY A 112 -18.13 -19.31 -24.99
N PHE A 113 -18.03 -19.58 -23.69
CA PHE A 113 -18.55 -20.81 -23.06
C PHE A 113 -20.08 -20.76 -22.94
N ARG A 114 -20.71 -19.61 -22.68
CA ARG A 114 -22.18 -19.48 -22.69
C ARG A 114 -22.77 -19.62 -24.09
N ILE A 115 -22.02 -19.19 -25.11
CA ILE A 115 -22.29 -19.46 -26.53
C ILE A 115 -22.22 -20.99 -26.79
N GLN A 116 -21.24 -21.69 -26.21
CA GLN A 116 -21.00 -23.12 -26.44
C GLN A 116 -21.83 -24.08 -25.57
N VAL A 117 -22.24 -23.71 -24.35
CA VAL A 117 -23.09 -24.56 -23.49
C VAL A 117 -24.54 -24.61 -23.98
N LYS A 118 -25.01 -23.57 -24.67
CA LYS A 118 -26.30 -23.63 -25.39
C LYS A 118 -26.26 -24.49 -26.66
N SER A 119 -25.08 -24.90 -27.15
CA SER A 119 -24.95 -25.81 -28.31
C SER A 119 -24.98 -27.30 -27.95
N GLY A 120 -25.11 -27.65 -26.66
CA GLY A 120 -25.20 -29.04 -26.16
C GLY A 120 -26.56 -29.73 -26.35
N GLY A 121 -27.51 -29.16 -27.09
CA GLY A 121 -28.84 -29.77 -27.30
C GLY A 121 -29.72 -29.15 -28.38
N LEU A 122 -29.34 -28.00 -28.95
CA LEU A 122 -29.97 -27.41 -30.13
C LEU A 122 -28.87 -26.98 -31.10
N SER A 123 -28.14 -27.98 -31.58
CA SER A 123 -27.09 -27.81 -32.59
C SER A 123 -27.72 -27.38 -33.91
N ALA A 124 -27.31 -26.18 -34.38
CA ALA A 124 -26.98 -25.87 -35.79
C ALA A 124 -27.50 -24.53 -36.35
N LYS A 125 -28.21 -23.65 -35.60
CA LYS A 125 -28.80 -22.45 -36.26
C LYS A 125 -28.59 -21.07 -35.63
N ILE A 126 -28.08 -20.94 -34.40
CA ILE A 126 -28.26 -19.68 -33.63
C ILE A 126 -26.95 -19.07 -33.13
N CYS A 127 -25.80 -19.29 -33.78
CA CYS A 127 -24.58 -18.52 -33.49
C CYS A 127 -23.79 -18.16 -34.77
N PRO A 128 -23.23 -16.94 -34.86
CA PRO A 128 -22.23 -16.56 -35.85
C PRO A 128 -20.99 -17.45 -35.69
N THR A 129 -20.83 -18.48 -36.52
CA THR A 129 -19.56 -19.21 -36.61
C THR A 129 -18.68 -18.56 -37.68
N PRO A 130 -17.43 -18.17 -37.38
CA PRO A 130 -16.49 -17.72 -38.40
C PRO A 130 -15.95 -18.93 -39.18
N GLU A 131 -16.85 -19.64 -39.86
CA GLU A 131 -16.53 -20.69 -40.82
C GLU A 131 -17.33 -20.43 -42.11
N LYS A 132 -17.08 -19.27 -42.71
CA LYS A 132 -17.39 -19.02 -44.11
C LYS A 132 -16.19 -18.31 -44.70
N SER A 133 -15.56 -18.91 -45.70
CA SER A 133 -14.29 -18.49 -46.30
C SER A 133 -14.29 -17.08 -46.90
N ASP A 134 -15.41 -16.37 -46.88
CA ASP A 134 -15.59 -15.01 -47.41
C ASP A 134 -16.45 -14.09 -46.52
N SER A 135 -16.56 -14.36 -45.21
CA SER A 135 -17.36 -13.50 -44.33
C SER A 135 -16.62 -12.21 -43.98
N THR A 136 -17.21 -11.07 -44.33
CA THR A 136 -16.63 -9.75 -44.04
C THR A 136 -16.88 -9.38 -42.58
N TRP A 137 -16.04 -8.53 -41.98
CA TRP A 137 -16.29 -7.97 -40.64
C TRP A 137 -17.70 -7.37 -40.47
N LYS A 138 -18.31 -6.88 -41.56
CA LYS A 138 -19.69 -6.41 -41.58
C LYS A 138 -20.70 -7.52 -41.32
N ASP A 139 -20.49 -8.70 -41.89
CA ASP A 139 -21.35 -9.85 -41.68
C ASP A 139 -21.23 -10.34 -40.23
N PHE A 140 -20.01 -10.39 -39.69
CA PHE A 140 -19.79 -10.72 -38.28
C PHE A 140 -20.46 -9.72 -37.33
N THR A 141 -20.37 -8.42 -37.61
CA THR A 141 -21.08 -7.41 -36.81
C THR A 141 -22.60 -7.56 -36.91
N PHE A 142 -23.12 -7.91 -38.09
CA PHE A 142 -24.55 -8.12 -38.29
C PHE A 142 -25.04 -9.36 -37.54
N GLU A 143 -24.29 -10.47 -37.64
CA GLU A 143 -24.63 -11.72 -36.97
C GLU A 143 -24.58 -11.56 -35.42
N ILE A 144 -23.61 -10.81 -34.87
CA ILE A 144 -23.59 -10.47 -33.42
C ILE A 144 -24.76 -9.57 -33.05
N THR A 145 -25.06 -8.56 -33.85
CA THR A 145 -26.16 -7.62 -33.57
C THR A 145 -27.49 -8.35 -33.54
N ASN A 146 -27.75 -9.21 -34.53
CA ASN A 146 -28.97 -10.01 -34.59
C ASN A 146 -29.09 -11.00 -33.42
N TYR A 147 -27.99 -11.64 -33.02
CA TYR A 147 -28.01 -12.50 -31.83
C TYR A 147 -28.33 -11.71 -30.55
N LEU A 148 -27.74 -10.53 -30.37
CA LEU A 148 -28.02 -9.69 -29.20
C LEU A 148 -29.47 -9.21 -29.21
N ASP A 149 -30.00 -8.80 -30.36
CA ASP A 149 -31.38 -8.40 -30.51
C ASP A 149 -32.35 -9.55 -30.20
N GLU A 150 -32.11 -10.75 -30.75
CA GLU A 150 -32.90 -11.95 -30.44
C GLU A 150 -32.81 -12.35 -28.96
N TRP A 151 -31.64 -12.18 -28.34
CA TRP A 151 -31.45 -12.46 -26.92
C TRP A 151 -32.19 -11.47 -26.01
N LEU A 152 -32.17 -10.18 -26.35
CA LEU A 152 -32.91 -9.14 -25.64
C LEU A 152 -34.43 -9.32 -25.79
N ILE A 153 -34.89 -9.69 -26.98
CA ILE A 153 -36.29 -10.04 -27.24
C ILE A 153 -36.69 -11.27 -26.41
N GLY A 154 -35.86 -12.31 -26.37
CA GLY A 154 -36.11 -13.53 -25.58
C GLY A 154 -36.14 -13.31 -24.06
N LEU A 155 -35.57 -12.21 -23.57
CA LEU A 155 -35.64 -11.79 -22.17
C LEU A 155 -36.75 -10.76 -21.89
N GLU A 156 -37.50 -10.36 -22.92
CA GLU A 156 -38.54 -9.31 -22.89
C GLU A 156 -38.00 -7.94 -22.44
N ILE A 157 -36.74 -7.65 -22.78
CA ILE A 157 -36.07 -6.40 -22.42
C ILE A 157 -36.40 -5.35 -23.47
N ASN A 158 -37.28 -4.42 -23.12
CA ASN A 158 -37.79 -3.41 -24.06
C ASN A 158 -37.23 -2.01 -23.76
N THR A 159 -36.72 -1.77 -22.56
CA THR A 159 -36.10 -0.48 -22.20
C THR A 159 -34.64 -0.62 -21.81
N PHE A 160 -33.91 0.48 -21.98
CA PHE A 160 -32.53 0.58 -21.50
C PHE A 160 -32.43 0.38 -19.98
N GLN A 161 -33.50 0.70 -19.23
CA GLN A 161 -33.54 0.45 -17.79
C GLN A 161 -33.61 -1.05 -17.49
N ASP A 162 -34.42 -1.82 -18.22
CA ASP A 162 -34.48 -3.28 -18.07
C ASP A 162 -33.14 -3.93 -18.42
N LEU A 163 -32.42 -3.39 -19.40
CA LEU A 163 -31.06 -3.84 -19.74
C LEU A 163 -30.07 -3.53 -18.61
N LYS A 164 -30.13 -2.33 -18.01
CA LYS A 164 -29.31 -2.00 -16.84
C LYS A 164 -29.63 -2.89 -15.65
N ASP A 165 -30.91 -3.14 -15.39
CA ASP A 165 -31.35 -4.01 -14.31
C ASP A 165 -30.86 -5.44 -14.56
N LEU A 166 -30.94 -5.96 -15.79
CA LEU A 166 -30.36 -7.25 -16.17
C LEU A 166 -28.85 -7.30 -15.92
N MET A 167 -28.11 -6.26 -16.32
CA MET A 167 -26.68 -6.18 -16.09
C MET A 167 -26.34 -6.19 -14.59
N VAL A 168 -27.08 -5.44 -13.77
CA VAL A 168 -26.89 -5.40 -12.32
C VAL A 168 -27.26 -6.75 -11.68
N VAL A 169 -28.35 -7.37 -12.13
CA VAL A 169 -28.77 -8.72 -11.73
C VAL A 169 -27.68 -9.75 -12.02
N ASP A 170 -27.07 -9.73 -13.22
CA ASP A 170 -25.98 -10.65 -13.58
C ASP A 170 -24.75 -10.45 -12.67
N GLN A 171 -24.43 -9.21 -12.32
CA GLN A 171 -23.33 -8.92 -11.38
C GLN A 171 -23.66 -9.34 -9.93
N LEU A 172 -24.90 -9.14 -9.46
CA LEU A 172 -25.34 -9.59 -8.13
C LEU A 172 -25.30 -11.12 -8.02
N LYS A 173 -25.83 -11.80 -9.04
CA LYS A 173 -25.74 -13.26 -9.20
C LYS A 173 -24.28 -13.75 -9.15
N LYS A 174 -23.35 -13.03 -9.78
CA LYS A 174 -21.91 -13.36 -9.71
C LYS A 174 -21.35 -13.22 -8.30
N ARG A 175 -21.72 -12.16 -7.57
CA ARG A 175 -21.26 -11.85 -6.20
C ARG A 175 -21.89 -12.73 -5.10
N ALA A 176 -23.02 -13.37 -5.37
CA ALA A 176 -23.67 -14.30 -4.45
C ALA A 176 -22.72 -15.42 -4.00
N ASN A 177 -22.69 -15.72 -2.70
CA ASN A 177 -21.90 -16.82 -2.17
C ASN A 177 -22.50 -18.19 -2.55
N ALA A 178 -21.75 -19.28 -2.40
CA ALA A 178 -22.19 -20.62 -2.84
C ALA A 178 -23.52 -21.06 -2.18
N SER A 179 -23.74 -20.70 -0.93
CA SER A 179 -24.95 -21.05 -0.18
C SER A 179 -26.19 -20.30 -0.70
N MET A 180 -26.06 -19.03 -1.11
CA MET A 180 -27.13 -18.28 -1.78
C MET A 180 -27.42 -18.83 -3.16
N LYS A 181 -26.39 -19.21 -3.92
CA LYS A 181 -26.54 -19.76 -5.27
C LYS A 181 -27.35 -21.04 -5.26
N ASP A 182 -27.09 -21.89 -4.27
CA ASP A 182 -27.80 -23.15 -4.07
C ASP A 182 -29.25 -22.93 -3.60
N HIS A 183 -29.46 -22.02 -2.64
CA HIS A 183 -30.80 -21.74 -2.12
C HIS A 183 -31.75 -21.17 -3.18
N PHE A 184 -31.23 -20.30 -4.06
CA PHE A 184 -32.07 -19.61 -5.03
C PHE A 184 -32.06 -20.28 -6.41
N LEU A 185 -31.29 -21.33 -6.65
CA LEU A 185 -31.00 -21.91 -7.97
C LEU A 185 -32.23 -22.01 -8.90
N ASP A 186 -33.35 -22.52 -8.38
CA ASP A 186 -34.60 -22.74 -9.12
C ASP A 186 -35.33 -21.43 -9.50
N ASN A 187 -35.11 -20.36 -8.73
CA ASN A 187 -35.79 -19.08 -8.92
C ASN A 187 -34.94 -18.05 -9.69
N TRP A 188 -33.71 -18.39 -10.10
CA TRP A 188 -32.80 -17.43 -10.75
C TRP A 188 -33.31 -16.92 -12.10
N ALA A 189 -34.06 -17.74 -12.84
CA ALA A 189 -34.60 -17.38 -14.15
C ALA A 189 -35.70 -16.30 -14.05
N ASN A 190 -36.40 -16.23 -12.92
CA ASN A 190 -37.53 -15.32 -12.72
C ASN A 190 -37.13 -13.98 -12.12
N LEU A 191 -35.92 -13.91 -11.56
CA LEU A 191 -35.38 -12.70 -10.94
C LEU A 191 -34.77 -11.79 -12.01
N LYS A 192 -35.61 -10.95 -12.63
CA LYS A 192 -35.22 -9.95 -13.65
C LYS A 192 -34.99 -8.54 -13.06
N SER A 193 -35.46 -8.28 -11.84
CA SER A 193 -35.32 -6.97 -11.17
C SER A 193 -34.16 -6.94 -10.19
N ALA A 194 -33.26 -5.96 -10.36
CA ALA A 194 -32.08 -5.79 -9.53
C ALA A 194 -32.42 -5.52 -8.06
N THR A 195 -33.45 -4.72 -7.80
CA THR A 195 -33.89 -4.37 -6.44
C THR A 195 -34.47 -5.58 -5.70
N GLN A 196 -35.26 -6.40 -6.38
CA GLN A 196 -35.83 -7.62 -5.79
C GLN A 196 -34.76 -8.64 -5.42
N ILE A 197 -33.70 -8.79 -6.22
CA ILE A 197 -32.58 -9.67 -5.87
C ILE A 197 -31.80 -9.14 -4.68
N ALA A 198 -31.54 -7.83 -4.65
CA ALA A 198 -30.83 -7.21 -3.53
C ALA A 198 -31.59 -7.43 -2.21
N GLU A 199 -32.91 -7.18 -2.19
CA GLU A 199 -33.76 -7.41 -1.02
C GLU A 199 -33.78 -8.89 -0.59
N LEU A 200 -33.86 -9.83 -1.52
CA LEU A 200 -33.80 -11.27 -1.21
C LEU A 200 -32.44 -11.69 -0.64
N PHE A 201 -31.35 -11.12 -1.14
CA PHE A 201 -30.00 -11.42 -0.66
C PHE A 201 -29.74 -10.83 0.72
N ASP A 202 -30.20 -9.61 0.97
CA ASP A 202 -30.08 -8.95 2.27
C ASP A 202 -30.89 -9.72 3.34
N ASN A 203 -32.14 -10.08 3.04
CA ASN A 203 -32.97 -10.90 3.92
C ASN A 203 -32.32 -12.27 4.23
N TYR A 204 -31.71 -12.91 3.22
CA TYR A 204 -31.02 -14.18 3.42
C TYR A 204 -29.76 -14.04 4.28
N GLU A 205 -28.94 -13.00 4.07
CA GLU A 205 -27.78 -12.74 4.91
C GLU A 205 -28.17 -12.38 6.34
N ASP A 206 -29.26 -11.67 6.55
CA ASP A 206 -29.73 -11.34 7.89
C ASP A 206 -30.19 -12.59 8.64
N VAL A 207 -30.97 -13.47 8.01
CA VAL A 207 -31.33 -14.78 8.58
C VAL A 207 -30.09 -15.63 8.84
N ARG A 208 -29.13 -15.64 7.92
CA ARG A 208 -27.88 -16.38 8.09
C ARG A 208 -27.03 -15.85 9.25
N LYS A 209 -26.92 -14.53 9.41
CA LYS A 209 -26.16 -13.90 10.50
C LYS A 209 -26.79 -14.17 11.86
N VAL A 210 -28.12 -14.16 11.95
CA VAL A 210 -28.87 -14.46 13.17
C VAL A 210 -28.73 -15.94 13.55
N ASN A 211 -28.77 -16.85 12.57
CA ASN A 211 -28.65 -18.29 12.80
C ASN A 211 -27.19 -18.81 12.85
N SER A 212 -26.18 -17.95 12.68
CA SER A 212 -24.77 -18.32 12.80
C SER A 212 -24.35 -18.33 14.27
N ASN A 213 -24.11 -19.51 14.82
CA ASN A 213 -23.65 -19.68 16.20
C ASN A 213 -22.25 -19.06 16.38
N PRO A 214 -21.91 -18.43 17.53
CA PRO A 214 -20.60 -17.77 17.71
C PRO A 214 -19.41 -18.72 17.56
N MET A 215 -19.62 -20.03 17.81
CA MET A 215 -18.61 -21.07 17.72
C MET A 215 -18.10 -21.32 16.28
N ASP A 216 -18.93 -21.07 15.26
CA ASP A 216 -18.57 -21.31 13.85
C ASP A 216 -17.62 -20.23 13.28
N ARG A 217 -17.37 -19.15 14.04
CA ARG A 217 -16.48 -18.04 13.66
C ARG A 217 -15.00 -18.30 13.94
N TRP A 218 -14.68 -19.21 14.86
CA TRP A 218 -13.28 -19.55 15.24
C TRP A 218 -12.76 -20.84 14.58
N GLY A 219 -13.52 -21.47 13.69
CA GLY A 219 -13.18 -22.76 13.08
C GLY A 219 -12.55 -22.72 11.68
N ARG A 220 -12.21 -21.54 11.14
CA ARG A 220 -11.68 -21.43 9.76
C ARG A 220 -10.26 -20.90 9.59
N ASN A 221 -9.54 -20.57 10.67
CA ASN A 221 -8.20 -19.97 10.60
C ASN A 221 -7.06 -20.81 11.20
N ASP A 222 -7.20 -22.14 11.36
CA ASP A 222 -6.17 -22.98 11.99
C ASP A 222 -5.41 -23.93 11.04
N LYS A 223 -5.22 -23.54 9.77
CA LYS A 223 -4.23 -24.20 8.89
C LYS A 223 -3.55 -23.20 7.97
N ILE A 224 -2.54 -22.51 8.50
CA ILE A 224 -1.16 -22.40 7.96
C ILE A 224 -0.40 -21.48 8.93
N LEU A 225 0.12 -22.05 10.02
CA LEU A 225 1.47 -21.78 10.50
C LEU A 225 1.78 -22.80 11.61
N THR A 226 2.64 -23.76 11.30
CA THR A 226 3.73 -24.30 12.14
C THR A 226 4.09 -25.70 11.64
N TYR A 227 4.92 -25.74 10.60
CA TYR A 227 5.86 -26.85 10.48
C TYR A 227 7.06 -26.52 11.40
N SER A 228 7.42 -27.50 12.23
CA SER A 228 8.68 -27.66 12.95
C SER A 228 9.08 -26.61 14.00
N GLY A 229 8.88 -26.96 15.28
CA GLY A 229 9.69 -26.43 16.37
C GLY A 229 9.07 -26.64 17.74
N ILE A 230 9.81 -27.32 18.63
CA ILE A 230 9.57 -27.44 20.07
C ILE A 230 8.68 -28.63 20.48
N LYS A 231 9.26 -29.83 20.41
CA LYS A 231 9.14 -30.77 21.54
C LYS A 231 10.05 -30.25 22.63
N GLU A 232 9.51 -29.80 23.77
CA GLU A 232 10.24 -29.89 25.04
C GLU A 232 9.29 -29.90 26.24
N LYS A 233 9.39 -31.01 26.99
CA LYS A 233 9.21 -31.16 28.44
C LYS A 233 7.77 -31.31 28.97
N GLU A 234 7.30 -32.54 28.91
CA GLU A 234 6.62 -33.13 30.07
C GLU A 234 7.56 -33.22 31.29
N ASN A 235 6.94 -33.30 32.46
CA ASN A 235 7.47 -33.60 33.78
C ASN A 235 8.07 -32.45 34.61
N ARG A 236 7.20 -31.83 35.40
CA ARG A 236 7.36 -31.72 36.87
C ARG A 236 6.05 -31.23 37.48
N PHE A 237 5.31 -32.13 38.13
CA PHE A 237 4.90 -32.01 39.53
C PHE A 237 4.06 -33.24 39.88
N GLY A 238 4.67 -34.12 40.68
CA GLY A 238 4.00 -35.29 41.20
C GLY A 238 3.22 -34.99 42.48
N LYS A 239 2.31 -35.94 42.73
CA LYS A 239 1.79 -36.41 44.03
C LYS A 239 0.77 -35.51 44.72
N THR A 240 -0.43 -36.08 44.93
CA THR A 240 -0.82 -36.73 46.21
C THR A 240 -2.12 -37.54 46.02
N SER A 241 -2.11 -38.82 46.45
CA SER A 241 -3.31 -39.63 46.78
C SER A 241 -4.10 -38.98 47.93
N PRO A 242 -5.41 -39.27 48.11
CA PRO A 242 -5.94 -40.51 48.75
C PRO A 242 -7.25 -40.99 48.06
N ASP A 243 -7.85 -42.17 48.25
CA ASP A 243 -7.79 -43.32 49.16
C ASP A 243 -8.11 -44.60 48.34
#